data_AF-A0A7R9Z9V1-F1
#
_entry.id   AF-A0A7R9Z9V1-F1
#
_cell.length_a   1.000
_cell.length_b   1.000
_cell.length_c   1.000
_cell.angle_alpha   90.00
_cell.angle_beta   90.00
_cell.angle_gamma   90.00
#
_symmetry.space_group_name_H-M   'P 1'
#
loop_
_entity.id
_entity.type
_entity.pdbx_description
1 polymer ?
#
loop_
_entity_poly.entity_id
_entity_poly.type
_entity_poly.pdbx_seq_one_letter_code
_entity_poly.pdbx_strand_id
1 'polypeptide(L)'
;INPELQSKVAAASLPLSNIRSRTKPWFGGRAPFQTLLELNVEDIIRKTGGDAEKELIVDGEVMCYAIMRGALQEAMLKELPKAVKERTLFKKKLTSINPSGDSNGIYCEFEDNSVYGPFDMIIGCDGIKSAVKQYIESGKITGEEDRSAIYSGIRVSYAVQDGKTSDPPTASSEFRQYFGDGAYALAAVYGNGVGRPVAKGAYLIVRDEDYIGPFKVKSTKNALEKASENADWTQNIRVDNKRECFDRVRRAAIPDLDIGPVLENADRFFEL
;
A
#
# COMPACT_ATOMS: atom_id res chain seq x y z
N ILE A 1 -16.96 -10.63 11.18
CA ILE A 1 -15.51 -10.81 10.93
C ILE A 1 -15.04 -11.99 11.77
N ASN A 2 -14.12 -12.83 11.29
CA ASN A 2 -13.55 -13.92 12.11
C ASN A 2 -12.78 -13.30 13.30
N PRO A 3 -13.23 -13.46 14.56
CA PRO A 3 -12.61 -12.80 15.72
C PRO A 3 -11.17 -13.28 15.98
N GLU A 4 -10.88 -14.54 15.67
CA GLU A 4 -9.54 -15.09 15.82
C GLU A 4 -8.56 -14.42 14.85
N LEU A 5 -8.91 -14.34 13.56
CA LEU A 5 -8.09 -13.63 12.57
C LEU A 5 -7.89 -12.16 12.96
N GLN A 6 -8.94 -11.49 13.43
CA GLN A 6 -8.86 -10.10 13.88
C GLN A 6 -7.86 -9.94 15.03
N SER A 7 -7.92 -10.82 16.04
CA SER A 7 -6.97 -10.82 17.16
C SER A 7 -5.53 -11.07 16.71
N LYS A 8 -5.31 -12.02 15.78
CA LYS A 8 -3.98 -12.30 15.22
C LYS A 8 -3.42 -11.11 14.44
N VAL A 9 -4.26 -10.43 13.66
CA VAL A 9 -3.86 -9.21 12.93
C VAL A 9 -3.55 -8.09 13.90
N ALA A 10 -4.39 -7.85 14.93
CA ALA A 10 -4.15 -6.84 15.95
C ALA A 10 -2.81 -7.07 16.67
N ALA A 11 -2.51 -8.32 17.07
CA ALA A 11 -1.25 -8.69 17.70
C ALA A 11 0.00 -8.51 16.80
N ALA A 12 -0.19 -8.53 15.47
CA ALA A 12 0.85 -8.27 14.49
C ALA A 12 1.01 -6.78 14.11
N SER A 13 0.09 -5.94 14.58
CA SER A 13 -0.04 -4.53 14.22
C SER A 13 0.38 -3.59 15.35
N LEU A 14 0.30 -2.29 15.11
CA LEU A 14 0.39 -1.25 16.14
C LEU A 14 -0.91 -0.45 16.21
N PRO A 15 -1.46 -0.16 17.40
CA PRO A 15 -2.61 0.74 17.53
C PRO A 15 -2.28 2.13 16.97
N LEU A 16 -3.13 2.68 16.10
CA LEU A 16 -2.97 4.03 15.57
C LEU A 16 -3.52 5.04 16.57
N SER A 17 -2.62 5.82 17.17
CA SER A 17 -2.98 6.79 18.20
C SER A 17 -3.29 8.18 17.64
N ASN A 18 -2.47 8.66 16.69
CA ASN A 18 -2.55 10.03 16.21
C ASN A 18 -2.38 10.14 14.69
N ILE A 19 -3.08 11.11 14.10
CA ILE A 19 -2.86 11.58 12.73
C ILE A 19 -2.57 13.07 12.79
N ARG A 20 -1.44 13.49 12.21
CA ARG A 20 -0.99 14.88 12.19
C ARG A 20 -0.70 15.31 10.76
N SER A 21 -1.15 16.50 10.40
CA SER A 21 -0.84 17.12 9.12
C SER A 21 -0.14 18.46 9.36
N ARG A 22 0.99 18.65 8.70
CA ARG A 22 1.87 19.81 8.83
C ARG A 22 2.22 20.34 7.45
N THR A 23 2.55 21.61 7.35
CA THR A 23 2.99 22.24 6.10
C THR A 23 4.19 23.12 6.36
N LYS A 24 4.93 23.48 5.31
CA LYS A 24 5.93 24.52 5.42
C LYS A 24 5.30 25.84 5.94
N PRO A 25 6.03 26.64 6.72
CA PRO A 25 5.52 27.94 7.15
C PRO A 25 5.21 28.84 5.94
N TRP A 26 4.02 29.44 5.92
CA TRP A 26 3.57 30.31 4.83
C TRP A 26 4.16 31.72 4.92
N PHE A 27 4.42 32.17 6.14
CA PHE A 27 4.99 33.47 6.47
C PHE A 27 6.24 33.22 7.30
N GLY A 28 7.29 34.03 7.12
CA GLY A 28 8.69 33.81 7.58
C GLY A 28 8.94 33.68 9.08
N GLY A 29 8.18 32.82 9.76
CA GLY A 29 8.38 32.40 11.13
C GLY A 29 9.55 31.43 11.25
N ARG A 30 10.10 31.35 12.48
CA ARG A 30 11.25 30.49 12.80
C ARG A 30 10.87 29.02 13.03
N ALA A 31 9.58 28.71 13.05
CA ALA A 31 9.11 27.34 13.26
C ALA A 31 9.41 26.48 12.02
N PRO A 32 9.81 25.21 12.18
CA PRO A 32 10.15 24.36 11.04
C PRO A 32 8.92 23.93 10.21
N PHE A 33 7.71 24.06 10.76
CA PHE A 33 6.44 23.79 10.09
C PHE A 33 5.29 24.55 10.76
N GLN A 34 4.13 24.57 10.09
CA GLN A 34 2.84 24.95 10.64
C GLN A 34 1.94 23.71 10.73
N THR A 35 1.29 23.49 11.87
CA THR A 35 0.30 22.41 12.04
C THR A 35 -1.01 22.80 11.36
N LEU A 36 -1.52 21.90 10.52
CA LEU A 36 -2.81 22.03 9.83
C LEU A 36 -3.90 21.20 10.52
N LEU A 37 -3.54 20.01 10.99
CA LEU A 37 -4.45 19.05 11.58
C LEU A 37 -3.74 18.26 12.66
N GLU A 38 -4.43 18.01 13.76
CA GLU A 38 -3.99 17.09 14.81
C GLU A 38 -5.22 16.34 15.35
N LEU A 39 -5.20 15.03 15.17
CA LEU A 39 -6.28 14.12 15.51
C LEU A 39 -5.75 13.06 16.47
N ASN A 40 -6.37 12.97 17.65
CA ASN A 40 -6.30 11.79 18.50
C ASN A 40 -7.43 10.84 18.08
N VAL A 41 -7.06 9.65 17.61
CA VAL A 41 -8.02 8.71 17.00
C VAL A 41 -9.04 8.21 18.01
N GLU A 42 -8.60 7.87 19.22
CA GLU A 42 -9.50 7.41 20.29
C GLU A 42 -10.48 8.50 20.70
N ASP A 43 -9.98 9.72 20.96
CA ASP A 43 -10.82 10.85 21.35
C ASP A 43 -11.89 11.14 20.30
N ILE A 44 -11.55 11.04 19.01
CA ILE A 44 -12.48 11.29 17.92
C ILE A 44 -13.58 10.23 17.89
N ILE A 45 -13.21 8.94 17.93
CA ILE A 45 -14.18 7.84 17.90
C ILE A 45 -15.14 7.95 19.07
N ARG A 46 -14.62 8.19 20.28
CA ARG A 46 -15.44 8.37 21.49
C ARG A 46 -16.32 9.61 21.42
N LYS A 47 -15.82 10.74 20.92
CA LYS A 47 -16.62 11.98 20.77
C LYS A 47 -17.69 11.87 19.70
N THR A 48 -17.45 11.13 18.61
CA THR A 48 -18.45 10.87 17.58
C THR A 48 -19.61 10.05 18.13
N GLY A 49 -19.33 9.08 18.99
CA GLY A 49 -20.35 8.23 19.62
C GLY A 49 -21.14 7.39 18.61
N GLY A 50 -22.31 6.92 19.02
CA GLY A 50 -23.23 6.19 18.14
C GLY A 50 -22.64 4.87 17.63
N ASP A 51 -22.77 4.61 16.33
CA ASP A 51 -22.30 3.37 15.72
C ASP A 51 -20.77 3.33 15.59
N ALA A 52 -20.12 4.49 15.44
CA ALA A 52 -18.66 4.56 15.40
C ALA A 52 -18.03 4.05 16.70
N GLU A 53 -18.54 4.48 17.85
CA GLU A 53 -18.05 3.99 19.14
C GLU A 53 -18.36 2.50 19.35
N LYS A 54 -19.58 2.05 19.01
CA LYS A 54 -19.99 0.65 19.18
C LYS A 54 -19.19 -0.34 18.31
N GLU A 55 -18.85 0.05 17.09
CA GLU A 55 -18.21 -0.84 16.12
C GLU A 55 -16.68 -0.75 16.18
N LEU A 56 -16.13 0.42 16.48
CA LEU A 56 -14.68 0.65 16.49
C LEU A 56 -14.06 0.55 17.88
N ILE A 57 -14.86 0.39 18.94
CA ILE A 57 -14.35 0.07 20.29
C ILE A 57 -14.82 -1.32 20.68
N VAL A 58 -13.88 -2.26 20.79
CA VAL A 58 -14.14 -3.65 21.16
C VAL A 58 -13.38 -3.94 22.45
N ASP A 59 -14.07 -4.44 23.47
CA ASP A 59 -13.51 -4.72 24.80
C ASP A 59 -12.75 -3.52 25.43
N GLY A 60 -13.21 -2.30 25.11
CA GLY A 60 -12.60 -1.05 25.58
C GLY A 60 -11.45 -0.53 24.73
N GLU A 61 -10.99 -1.30 23.74
CA GLU A 61 -9.88 -0.94 22.86
C GLU A 61 -10.34 -0.41 21.50
N VAL A 62 -9.66 0.62 21.00
CA VAL A 62 -9.92 1.19 19.68
C VAL A 62 -9.36 0.29 18.59
N MET A 63 -10.22 -0.19 17.71
CA MET A 63 -9.90 -1.09 16.61
C MET A 63 -9.35 -0.36 15.38
N CYS A 64 -8.32 0.48 15.59
CA CYS A 64 -7.60 1.19 14.54
C CYS A 64 -6.12 0.86 14.62
N TYR A 65 -5.58 0.19 13.60
CA TYR A 65 -4.23 -0.36 13.64
C TYR A 65 -3.44 -0.06 12.36
N ALA A 66 -2.13 0.09 12.50
CA ALA A 66 -1.17 0.24 11.43
C ALA A 66 -0.27 -1.01 11.34
N ILE A 67 -0.21 -1.62 10.15
CA ILE A 67 0.57 -2.82 9.88
C ILE A 67 1.21 -2.75 8.50
N MET A 68 2.43 -3.27 8.38
CA MET A 68 3.08 -3.46 7.08
C MET A 68 2.28 -4.45 6.24
N ARG A 69 2.01 -4.10 4.99
CA ARG A 69 1.21 -4.93 4.06
C ARG A 69 1.67 -6.38 4.00
N GLY A 70 2.99 -6.63 3.93
CA GLY A 70 3.55 -7.98 3.91
C GLY A 70 3.27 -8.78 5.18
N ALA A 71 3.32 -8.13 6.35
CA ALA A 71 2.99 -8.75 7.63
C ALA A 71 1.49 -9.09 7.73
N LEU A 72 0.62 -8.20 7.22
CA LEU A 72 -0.82 -8.47 7.13
C LEU A 72 -1.11 -9.69 6.24
N GLN A 73 -0.51 -9.75 5.05
CA GLN A 73 -0.68 -10.88 4.14
C GLN A 73 -0.14 -12.19 4.74
N GLU A 74 1.02 -12.15 5.40
CA GLU A 74 1.58 -13.31 6.10
C GLU A 74 0.64 -13.80 7.21
N ALA A 75 0.06 -12.88 7.99
CA ALA A 75 -0.93 -13.22 9.02
C ALA A 75 -2.16 -13.87 8.40
N MET A 76 -2.75 -13.28 7.36
CA MET A 76 -3.93 -13.84 6.67
C MET A 76 -3.64 -15.22 6.07
N LEU A 77 -2.47 -15.42 5.44
CA LEU A 77 -2.07 -16.70 4.85
C LEU A 77 -1.87 -17.80 5.90
N LYS A 78 -1.39 -17.45 7.09
CA LYS A 78 -1.21 -18.40 8.19
C LYS A 78 -2.54 -18.92 8.73
N GLU A 79 -3.54 -18.05 8.79
CA GLU A 79 -4.88 -18.35 9.31
C GLU A 79 -5.83 -18.95 8.27
N LEU A 80 -5.39 -19.17 7.02
CA LEU A 80 -6.21 -19.91 6.05
C LEU A 80 -6.49 -21.33 6.53
N PRO A 81 -7.72 -21.85 6.37
CA PRO A 81 -8.02 -23.25 6.65
C PRO A 81 -7.07 -24.18 5.88
N LYS A 82 -6.63 -25.28 6.52
CA LYS A 82 -5.63 -26.21 5.94
C LYS A 82 -5.98 -26.63 4.50
N ALA A 83 -7.25 -27.01 4.26
CA ALA A 83 -7.72 -27.42 2.94
C ALA A 83 -7.65 -26.30 1.88
N VAL A 84 -7.83 -25.03 2.28
CA VAL A 84 -7.70 -23.88 1.38
C VAL A 84 -6.23 -23.58 1.11
N LYS A 85 -5.40 -23.64 2.15
CA LYS A 85 -3.96 -23.40 2.06
C LYS A 85 -3.27 -24.39 1.14
N GLU A 86 -3.62 -25.67 1.22
CA GLU A 86 -3.13 -26.74 0.33
C GLU A 86 -3.53 -26.53 -1.14
N ARG A 87 -4.64 -25.83 -1.39
CA ARG A 87 -5.13 -25.47 -2.73
C ARG A 87 -4.69 -24.09 -3.20
N THR A 88 -3.96 -23.34 -2.36
CA THR A 88 -3.45 -22.02 -2.72
C THR A 88 -2.16 -22.20 -3.52
N LEU A 89 -2.25 -21.92 -4.81
CA LEU A 89 -1.13 -22.10 -5.74
C LEU A 89 -0.49 -20.75 -6.08
N PHE A 90 0.81 -20.64 -5.88
CA PHE A 90 1.60 -19.47 -6.25
C PHE A 90 2.15 -19.60 -7.67
N LYS A 91 2.56 -18.47 -8.26
CA LYS A 91 3.14 -18.40 -9.62
C LYS A 91 2.17 -18.89 -10.72
N LYS A 92 0.87 -18.73 -10.48
CA LYS A 92 -0.20 -19.05 -11.43
C LYS A 92 -0.78 -17.77 -12.01
N LYS A 93 -0.14 -17.21 -13.05
CA LYS A 93 -0.66 -16.04 -13.77
C LYS A 93 -1.71 -16.50 -14.78
N LEU A 94 -2.96 -16.08 -14.61
CA LEU A 94 -4.09 -16.47 -15.47
C LEU A 94 -3.90 -15.92 -16.89
N THR A 95 -4.05 -16.77 -17.90
CA THR A 95 -3.88 -16.43 -19.32
C THR A 95 -5.11 -16.73 -20.17
N SER A 96 -5.99 -17.65 -19.75
CA SER A 96 -7.25 -17.93 -20.45
C SER A 96 -8.36 -18.39 -19.51
N ILE A 97 -9.61 -18.14 -19.91
CA ILE A 97 -10.83 -18.65 -19.30
C ILE A 97 -11.65 -19.30 -20.42
N ASN A 98 -11.86 -20.62 -20.33
CA ASN A 98 -12.51 -21.43 -21.35
C ASN A 98 -13.76 -22.11 -20.75
N PRO A 99 -14.96 -21.60 -21.05
CA PRO A 99 -16.21 -22.31 -20.74
C PRO A 99 -16.24 -23.62 -21.54
N SER A 100 -16.53 -24.75 -20.89
CA SER A 100 -16.72 -25.99 -21.63
C SER A 100 -18.04 -25.94 -22.42
N GLY A 101 -18.01 -26.37 -23.69
CA GLY A 101 -19.19 -26.39 -24.56
C GLY A 101 -20.32 -27.32 -24.09
N ASP A 102 -19.98 -28.31 -23.25
CA ASP A 102 -20.89 -29.36 -22.80
C ASP A 102 -21.40 -29.15 -21.35
N SER A 103 -21.46 -27.90 -20.88
CA SER A 103 -21.96 -27.53 -19.52
C SER A 103 -21.15 -28.06 -18.32
N ASN A 104 -19.96 -28.63 -18.55
CA ASN A 104 -19.05 -29.13 -17.51
C ASN A 104 -18.21 -28.02 -16.86
N GLY A 105 -18.79 -26.86 -16.55
CA GLY A 105 -18.08 -25.76 -15.87
C GLY A 105 -17.01 -25.06 -16.72
N ILE A 106 -16.10 -24.35 -16.05
CA ILE A 106 -15.14 -23.42 -16.64
C ILE A 106 -13.70 -23.86 -16.34
N TYR A 107 -12.83 -23.84 -17.36
CA TYR A 107 -11.41 -24.14 -17.21
C TYR A 107 -10.57 -22.87 -17.28
N CYS A 108 -9.55 -22.79 -16.43
CA CYS A 108 -8.57 -21.71 -16.43
C CYS A 108 -7.23 -22.23 -16.90
N GLU A 109 -6.59 -21.50 -17.81
CA GLU A 109 -5.21 -21.74 -18.25
C GLU A 109 -4.28 -20.69 -17.65
N PHE A 110 -3.05 -21.10 -17.36
CA PHE A 110 -2.05 -20.25 -16.71
C PHE A 110 -0.76 -20.17 -17.53
N GLU A 111 0.07 -19.16 -17.24
CA GLU A 111 1.33 -18.86 -17.95
C GLU A 111 2.33 -20.03 -17.96
N ASP A 112 2.27 -20.91 -16.95
CA ASP A 112 3.08 -22.14 -16.89
C ASP A 112 2.48 -23.31 -17.69
N ASN A 113 1.48 -23.03 -18.55
CA ASN A 113 0.70 -23.97 -19.34
C ASN A 113 -0.13 -24.97 -18.53
N SER A 114 -0.24 -24.79 -17.21
CA SER A 114 -1.15 -25.61 -16.42
C SER A 114 -2.60 -25.23 -16.69
N VAL A 115 -3.50 -26.21 -16.57
CA VAL A 115 -4.95 -26.04 -16.72
C VAL A 115 -5.62 -26.57 -15.47
N TYR A 116 -6.54 -25.80 -14.90
CA TYR A 116 -7.34 -26.20 -13.74
C TYR A 116 -8.82 -25.99 -14.01
N GLY A 117 -9.63 -26.87 -13.44
CA GLY A 117 -11.07 -26.89 -13.61
C GLY A 117 -11.59 -28.33 -13.60
N PRO A 118 -12.89 -28.53 -13.79
CA PRO A 118 -13.86 -27.46 -14.03
C PRO A 118 -14.23 -26.70 -12.76
N PHE A 119 -14.40 -25.38 -12.89
CA PHE A 119 -14.91 -24.50 -11.84
C PHE A 119 -16.36 -24.11 -12.13
N ASP A 120 -17.18 -24.03 -11.09
CA ASP A 120 -18.55 -23.50 -11.18
C ASP A 120 -18.57 -21.97 -11.31
N MET A 121 -17.60 -21.30 -10.67
CA MET A 121 -17.49 -19.85 -10.63
C MET A 121 -16.02 -19.42 -10.57
N ILE A 122 -15.72 -18.31 -11.25
CA ILE A 122 -14.43 -17.63 -11.19
C ILE A 122 -14.66 -16.26 -10.55
N ILE A 123 -13.86 -15.94 -9.53
CA ILE A 123 -13.89 -14.63 -8.85
C ILE A 123 -12.56 -13.92 -9.14
N GLY A 124 -12.64 -12.76 -9.80
CA GLY A 124 -11.48 -11.91 -10.09
C GLY A 124 -11.06 -11.09 -8.88
N CYS A 125 -9.95 -11.48 -8.25
CA CYS A 125 -9.28 -10.71 -7.18
C CYS A 125 -7.83 -10.37 -7.58
N ASP A 126 -7.60 -10.11 -8.87
CA ASP A 126 -6.29 -10.09 -9.54
C ASP A 126 -5.76 -8.67 -9.84
N GLY A 127 -6.29 -7.65 -9.17
CA GLY A 127 -5.71 -6.30 -9.14
C GLY A 127 -6.22 -5.33 -10.20
N ILE A 128 -5.52 -4.22 -10.37
CA ILE A 128 -5.96 -3.06 -11.19
C ILE A 128 -5.93 -3.38 -12.70
N LYS A 129 -5.02 -4.23 -13.15
CA LYS A 129 -5.00 -4.81 -14.49
C LYS A 129 -5.53 -6.25 -14.47
N SER A 130 -6.72 -6.43 -13.90
CA SER A 130 -7.41 -7.72 -13.84
C SER A 130 -7.59 -8.38 -15.23
N ALA A 131 -7.10 -9.61 -15.36
CA ALA A 131 -7.34 -10.48 -16.51
C ALA A 131 -8.80 -10.97 -16.53
N VAL A 132 -9.41 -11.20 -15.37
CA VAL A 132 -10.82 -11.58 -15.28
C VAL A 132 -11.72 -10.45 -15.81
N LYS A 133 -11.46 -9.20 -15.42
CA LYS A 133 -12.17 -8.03 -15.96
C LYS A 133 -12.05 -7.96 -17.49
N GLN A 134 -10.85 -8.13 -18.02
CA GLN A 134 -10.57 -8.11 -19.45
C GLN A 134 -11.35 -9.19 -20.21
N TYR A 135 -11.44 -10.39 -19.64
CA TYR A 135 -12.26 -11.48 -20.20
C TYR A 135 -13.74 -11.11 -20.24
N ILE A 136 -14.29 -10.55 -19.16
CA ILE A 136 -15.69 -10.11 -19.12
C ILE A 136 -15.97 -9.01 -20.16
N GLU A 137 -15.04 -8.08 -20.36
CA GLU A 137 -15.22 -6.95 -21.28
C GLU A 137 -15.03 -7.31 -22.77
N SER A 138 -14.17 -8.30 -23.07
CA SER A 138 -13.76 -8.58 -24.46
C SER A 138 -13.94 -10.03 -24.92
N GLY A 139 -14.34 -10.93 -24.03
CA GLY A 139 -14.45 -12.37 -24.27
C GLY A 139 -13.11 -13.11 -24.33
N LYS A 140 -11.99 -12.42 -24.10
CA LYS A 140 -10.64 -12.98 -24.15
C LYS A 140 -9.70 -12.25 -23.19
N ILE A 141 -8.62 -12.92 -22.82
CA ILE A 141 -7.52 -12.31 -22.07
C ILE A 141 -6.42 -12.02 -23.10
N THR A 142 -6.15 -10.75 -23.38
CA THR A 142 -5.03 -10.31 -24.22
C THR A 142 -3.88 -9.80 -23.34
N GLY A 143 -2.76 -9.42 -23.96
CA GLY A 143 -1.58 -8.89 -23.26
C GLY A 143 -1.89 -7.65 -22.40
N GLU A 144 -0.92 -7.24 -21.58
CA GLU A 144 -1.10 -6.17 -20.58
C GLU A 144 -1.43 -4.79 -21.16
N GLU A 145 -1.25 -4.58 -22.47
CA GLU A 145 -1.45 -3.30 -23.15
C GLU A 145 -2.91 -2.87 -23.26
N ASP A 146 -3.86 -3.82 -23.27
CA ASP A 146 -5.31 -3.55 -23.39
C ASP A 146 -5.98 -3.25 -22.03
N ARG A 147 -5.21 -3.23 -20.92
CA ARG A 147 -5.79 -3.15 -19.57
C ARG A 147 -5.98 -1.70 -19.15
N SER A 148 -7.24 -1.33 -18.89
CA SER A 148 -7.80 0.04 -18.81
C SER A 148 -7.35 0.92 -17.63
N ALA A 149 -6.17 0.74 -17.07
CA ALA A 149 -5.69 1.57 -15.97
C ALA A 149 -5.34 2.98 -16.49
N ILE A 150 -6.02 3.99 -15.97
CA ILE A 150 -5.75 5.40 -16.29
C ILE A 150 -4.69 5.90 -15.31
N TYR A 151 -3.55 6.36 -15.83
CA TYR A 151 -2.52 6.97 -15.02
C TYR A 151 -3.00 8.33 -14.48
N SER A 152 -2.74 8.61 -13.20
CA SER A 152 -3.23 9.82 -12.52
C SER A 152 -2.37 11.06 -12.75
N GLY A 153 -1.18 10.91 -13.31
CA GLY A 153 -0.15 11.97 -13.35
C GLY A 153 0.53 12.21 -12.00
N ILE A 154 0.39 11.27 -11.06
CA ILE A 154 1.01 11.30 -9.74
C ILE A 154 1.91 10.08 -9.61
N ARG A 155 3.11 10.30 -9.06
CA ARG A 155 4.02 9.23 -8.67
C ARG A 155 4.10 9.10 -7.17
N VAL A 156 4.36 7.87 -6.73
CA VAL A 156 4.62 7.59 -5.33
C VAL A 156 5.98 6.92 -5.21
N SER A 157 6.91 7.59 -4.53
CA SER A 157 8.16 6.99 -4.10
C SER A 157 8.08 6.72 -2.62
N TYR A 158 8.59 5.60 -2.15
CA TYR A 158 8.61 5.34 -0.73
C TYR A 158 9.83 4.56 -0.29
N ALA A 159 10.19 4.78 0.96
CA ALA A 159 11.30 4.13 1.62
C ALA A 159 10.81 3.44 2.89
N VAL A 160 11.38 2.29 3.18
CA VAL A 160 11.09 1.51 4.38
C VAL A 160 12.37 1.30 5.15
N GLN A 161 12.36 1.71 6.41
CA GLN A 161 13.35 1.35 7.41
C GLN A 161 12.81 0.16 8.20
N ASP A 162 13.48 -0.96 8.12
CA ASP A 162 13.16 -2.15 8.88
C ASP A 162 13.65 -1.99 10.32
N GLY A 163 12.80 -2.37 11.27
CA GLY A 163 13.15 -2.26 12.69
C GLY A 163 14.25 -3.23 13.09
N LYS A 164 15.04 -2.83 14.08
CA LYS A 164 16.11 -3.64 14.69
C LYS A 164 15.70 -4.07 16.09
N THR A 165 16.21 -5.20 16.55
CA THR A 165 15.94 -5.70 17.92
C THR A 165 16.49 -4.77 19.00
N SER A 166 17.45 -3.92 18.67
CA SER A 166 17.99 -2.87 19.53
C SER A 166 17.11 -1.63 19.63
N ASP A 167 16.12 -1.48 18.75
CA ASP A 167 15.27 -0.29 18.74
C ASP A 167 14.35 -0.28 19.97
N PRO A 168 14.06 0.90 20.54
CA PRO A 168 13.17 0.99 21.68
C PRO A 168 11.77 0.47 21.33
N PRO A 169 11.09 -0.20 22.27
CA PRO A 169 9.74 -0.67 22.03
C PRO A 169 8.83 0.52 21.74
N THR A 170 7.99 0.37 20.71
CA THR A 170 7.03 1.39 20.28
C THR A 170 5.63 0.85 20.53
N ALA A 171 4.88 1.52 21.42
CA ALA A 171 3.56 1.04 21.85
C ALA A 171 2.43 1.38 20.87
N SER A 172 2.59 2.43 20.06
CA SER A 172 1.56 2.91 19.13
C SER A 172 2.17 3.46 17.85
N SER A 173 1.34 3.50 16.82
CA SER A 173 1.62 4.18 15.56
C SER A 173 1.15 5.64 15.61
N GLU A 174 1.86 6.49 14.89
CA GLU A 174 1.42 7.84 14.52
C GLU A 174 1.64 8.04 13.03
N PHE A 175 0.67 8.66 12.36
CA PHE A 175 0.77 9.05 10.96
C PHE A 175 1.00 10.55 10.87
N ARG A 176 2.10 10.95 10.22
CA ARG A 176 2.52 12.34 10.13
C ARG A 176 2.67 12.73 8.67
N GLN A 177 1.78 13.59 8.20
CA GLN A 177 1.74 14.11 6.85
C GLN A 177 2.39 15.49 6.78
N TYR A 178 3.15 15.71 5.72
CA TYR A 178 3.91 16.93 5.47
C TYR A 178 3.61 17.45 4.07
N PHE A 179 3.03 18.64 3.99
CA PHE A 179 2.69 19.29 2.73
C PHE A 179 3.76 20.30 2.31
N GLY A 180 4.06 20.30 1.03
CA GLY A 180 4.96 21.24 0.38
C GLY A 180 4.39 21.76 -0.95
N ASP A 181 5.26 22.27 -1.79
CA ASP A 181 4.91 22.83 -3.10
C ASP A 181 4.59 21.72 -4.09
N GLY A 182 3.29 21.51 -4.35
CA GLY A 182 2.81 20.56 -5.35
C GLY A 182 3.02 19.08 -5.00
N ALA A 183 3.45 18.79 -3.77
CA ALA A 183 3.71 17.44 -3.27
C ALA A 183 3.40 17.33 -1.77
N TYR A 184 3.27 16.10 -1.29
CA TYR A 184 3.18 15.82 0.14
C TYR A 184 3.90 14.51 0.47
N ALA A 185 4.28 14.36 1.73
CA ALA A 185 4.91 13.16 2.24
C ALA A 185 4.20 12.65 3.49
N LEU A 186 4.33 11.36 3.77
CA LEU A 186 3.81 10.69 4.95
C LEU A 186 4.96 9.94 5.64
N ALA A 187 5.17 10.21 6.92
CA ALA A 187 5.97 9.38 7.82
C ALA A 187 5.03 8.58 8.72
N ALA A 188 5.29 7.29 8.89
CA ALA A 188 4.49 6.44 9.75
C ALA A 188 5.30 5.27 10.31
N VAL A 189 4.85 4.76 11.47
CA VAL A 189 5.38 3.55 12.10
C VAL A 189 4.35 2.44 11.98
N TYR A 190 4.78 1.21 11.69
CA TYR A 190 3.90 0.10 11.42
C TYR A 190 4.31 -1.13 12.22
N GLY A 191 3.32 -1.91 12.67
CA GLY A 191 3.56 -3.27 13.11
C GLY A 191 4.10 -4.11 11.96
N ASN A 192 5.06 -4.99 12.24
CA ASN A 192 5.75 -5.78 11.21
C ASN A 192 5.57 -7.29 11.42
N GLY A 193 4.56 -7.70 12.20
CA GLY A 193 4.33 -9.08 12.61
C GLY A 193 4.59 -9.31 14.09
N VAL A 194 3.97 -10.36 14.64
CA VAL A 194 4.09 -10.72 16.07
C VAL A 194 5.56 -10.94 16.44
N GLY A 195 6.02 -10.26 17.49
CA GLY A 195 7.38 -10.37 18.01
C GLY A 195 8.48 -9.81 17.11
N ARG A 196 8.12 -9.10 16.02
CA ARG A 196 9.09 -8.44 15.14
C ARG A 196 9.20 -6.95 15.46
N PRO A 197 10.41 -6.36 15.38
CA PRO A 197 10.58 -4.92 15.50
C PRO A 197 9.72 -4.16 14.50
N VAL A 198 9.22 -3.00 14.93
CA VAL A 198 8.34 -2.13 14.13
C VAL A 198 9.08 -1.56 12.92
N ALA A 199 8.40 -1.39 11.79
CA ALA A 199 8.98 -0.76 10.61
C ALA A 199 8.57 0.71 10.53
N LYS A 200 9.39 1.54 9.89
CA LYS A 200 9.06 2.94 9.59
C LYS A 200 8.97 3.13 8.08
N GLY A 201 7.97 3.87 7.63
CA GLY A 201 7.78 4.21 6.23
C GLY A 201 7.83 5.71 6.00
N ALA A 202 8.50 6.12 4.93
CA ALA A 202 8.42 7.46 4.37
C ALA A 202 7.88 7.36 2.94
N TYR A 203 6.74 7.99 2.68
CA TYR A 203 6.06 7.97 1.39
C TYR A 203 6.03 9.37 0.84
N LEU A 204 6.40 9.55 -0.41
CA LEU A 204 6.48 10.80 -1.10
C LEU A 204 5.57 10.75 -2.33
N ILE A 205 4.58 11.62 -2.34
CA ILE A 205 3.58 11.71 -3.38
C ILE A 205 3.81 13.02 -4.14
N VAL A 206 4.21 12.89 -5.40
CA VAL A 206 4.61 14.02 -6.26
C VAL A 206 3.85 13.98 -7.57
N ARG A 207 3.67 15.15 -8.17
CA ARG A 207 3.20 15.22 -9.56
C ARG A 207 4.29 14.71 -10.49
N ASP A 208 3.88 13.98 -11.52
CA ASP A 208 4.76 13.64 -12.64
C ASP A 208 4.87 14.85 -13.57
N GLU A 209 6.07 15.39 -13.74
CA GLU A 209 6.32 16.57 -14.58
C GLU A 209 5.99 16.33 -16.06
N ASP A 210 6.01 15.06 -16.50
CA ASP A 210 5.64 14.68 -17.87
C ASP A 210 4.12 14.59 -18.07
N TYR A 211 3.29 14.90 -17.06
CA TYR A 211 1.83 14.78 -17.13
C TYR A 211 1.08 15.99 -16.55
N ILE A 212 -0.08 16.29 -17.15
CA ILE A 212 -1.09 17.19 -16.58
C ILE A 212 -2.33 16.35 -16.33
N GLY A 213 -2.53 15.92 -15.07
CA GLY A 213 -3.51 14.88 -14.75
C GLY A 213 -3.20 13.61 -15.55
N PRO A 214 -4.17 12.99 -16.24
CA PRO A 214 -3.92 11.78 -17.02
C PRO A 214 -3.25 12.03 -18.38
N PHE A 215 -3.03 13.30 -18.77
CA PHE A 215 -2.57 13.64 -20.11
C PHE A 215 -1.06 13.83 -20.15
N LYS A 216 -0.36 13.03 -20.96
CA LYS A 216 1.08 13.16 -21.17
C LYS A 216 1.41 14.47 -21.90
N VAL A 217 2.28 15.27 -21.31
CA VAL A 217 2.85 16.47 -21.93
C VAL A 217 3.84 16.02 -23.02
N LYS A 218 3.82 16.67 -24.18
CA LYS A 218 4.82 16.43 -25.23
C LYS A 218 6.18 16.96 -24.75
N SER A 219 6.97 16.13 -24.07
CA SER A 219 8.32 16.44 -23.59
C SER A 219 9.36 15.42 -24.11
N THR A 220 10.56 15.92 -24.41
CA THR A 220 11.61 15.36 -25.28
C THR A 220 12.64 14.47 -24.58
N LYS A 221 12.37 13.95 -23.37
CA LYS A 221 13.34 13.14 -22.62
C LYS A 221 12.88 11.71 -22.38
N ASN A 222 13.87 10.82 -22.37
CA ASN A 222 13.77 9.37 -22.26
C ASN A 222 12.68 8.94 -21.29
N ALA A 223 11.70 8.19 -21.80
CA ALA A 223 10.68 7.57 -20.97
C ALA A 223 11.36 6.71 -19.90
N LEU A 224 11.23 7.10 -18.64
CA LEU A 224 11.53 6.22 -17.52
C LEU A 224 10.65 4.96 -17.66
N GLU A 225 11.24 3.80 -17.39
CA GLU A 225 10.55 2.51 -17.48
C GLU A 225 9.29 2.52 -16.60
N LYS A 226 8.17 2.03 -17.16
CA LYS A 226 6.92 1.88 -16.41
C LYS A 226 7.17 0.90 -15.26
N ALA A 227 6.92 1.31 -14.02
CA ALA A 227 6.92 0.39 -12.88
C ALA A 227 5.92 -0.75 -13.17
N SER A 228 6.35 -2.00 -12.97
CA SER A 228 5.48 -3.15 -13.17
C SER A 228 4.30 -3.11 -12.19
N GLU A 229 3.12 -3.53 -12.64
CA GLU A 229 1.98 -3.65 -11.74
C GLU A 229 2.33 -4.61 -10.62
N ASN A 230 1.86 -4.33 -9.41
CA ASN A 230 2.18 -5.13 -8.23
C ASN A 230 3.66 -5.06 -7.81
N ALA A 231 4.45 -4.10 -8.33
CA ALA A 231 5.72 -3.68 -7.72
C ALA A 231 5.61 -3.53 -6.20
N ASP A 232 4.51 -2.89 -5.79
CA ASP A 232 4.08 -2.68 -4.42
C ASP A 232 3.73 -3.93 -3.62
N TRP A 233 3.18 -4.94 -4.30
CA TRP A 233 2.74 -6.17 -3.65
C TRP A 233 3.90 -7.15 -3.51
N THR A 234 4.79 -7.15 -4.48
CA THR A 234 5.94 -8.06 -4.52
C THR A 234 7.12 -7.53 -3.71
N GLN A 235 7.19 -6.22 -3.41
CA GLN A 235 8.35 -5.56 -2.77
C GLN A 235 9.69 -5.87 -3.48
N ASN A 236 9.62 -6.27 -4.76
CA ASN A 236 10.76 -6.79 -5.51
C ASN A 236 11.37 -5.72 -6.42
N ILE A 237 10.66 -4.63 -6.72
CA ILE A 237 11.17 -3.53 -7.54
C ILE A 237 11.86 -2.53 -6.62
N ARG A 238 13.04 -2.93 -6.15
CA ARG A 238 13.93 -2.01 -5.43
C ARG A 238 14.59 -1.09 -6.43
N VAL A 239 14.41 0.20 -6.25
CA VAL A 239 15.11 1.21 -7.04
C VAL A 239 16.11 1.91 -6.12
N ASP A 240 17.37 2.03 -6.53
CA ASP A 240 18.30 2.90 -5.80
C ASP A 240 17.99 4.37 -6.12
N ASN A 241 16.94 4.90 -5.48
CA ASN A 241 16.43 6.25 -5.70
C ASN A 241 16.55 7.15 -4.46
N LYS A 242 17.40 6.77 -3.49
CA LYS A 242 17.56 7.53 -2.23
C LYS A 242 17.84 9.01 -2.47
N ARG A 243 18.80 9.31 -3.35
CA ARG A 243 19.16 10.69 -3.71
C ARG A 243 17.97 11.44 -4.31
N GLU A 244 17.27 10.82 -5.25
CA GLU A 244 16.10 11.43 -5.91
C GLU A 244 14.97 11.71 -4.91
N CYS A 245 14.73 10.82 -3.93
CA CYS A 245 13.76 11.06 -2.86
C CYS A 245 14.13 12.31 -2.04
N PHE A 246 15.38 12.46 -1.62
CA PHE A 246 15.84 13.67 -0.92
C PHE A 246 15.71 14.92 -1.80
N ASP A 247 16.08 14.83 -3.07
CA ASP A 247 16.00 15.96 -4.00
C ASP A 247 14.55 16.37 -4.26
N ARG A 248 13.60 15.43 -4.30
CA ARG A 248 12.15 15.73 -4.40
C ARG A 248 11.62 16.38 -3.11
N VAL A 249 11.96 15.88 -1.92
CA VAL A 249 11.58 16.49 -0.63
C VAL A 249 12.06 17.93 -0.53
N ARG A 250 13.31 18.19 -0.90
CA ARG A 250 13.91 19.53 -0.91
C ARG A 250 13.27 20.45 -1.94
N ARG A 251 13.11 19.99 -3.19
CA ARG A 251 12.49 20.78 -4.27
C ARG A 251 11.06 21.19 -3.93
N ALA A 252 10.30 20.30 -3.30
CA ALA A 252 8.94 20.58 -2.86
C ALA A 252 8.89 21.34 -1.52
N ALA A 253 10.02 21.68 -0.89
CA ALA A 253 10.08 22.34 0.41
C ALA A 253 9.20 21.64 1.48
N ILE A 254 9.18 20.30 1.47
CA ILE A 254 8.46 19.49 2.45
C ILE A 254 9.27 19.48 3.75
N PRO A 255 8.67 19.82 4.91
CA PRO A 255 9.38 19.67 6.19
C PRO A 255 9.78 18.21 6.42
N ASP A 256 11.06 17.96 6.65
CA ASP A 256 11.65 16.62 6.61
C ASP A 256 11.99 16.04 7.98
N LEU A 257 11.48 16.63 9.07
CA LEU A 257 11.77 16.23 10.45
C LEU A 257 11.59 14.72 10.71
N ASP A 258 10.52 14.13 10.16
CA ASP A 258 10.27 12.68 10.28
C ASP A 258 10.56 11.92 8.99
N ILE A 259 10.56 12.61 7.84
CA ILE A 259 10.79 11.99 6.53
C ILE A 259 12.28 11.73 6.31
N GLY A 260 13.11 12.75 6.55
CA GLY A 260 14.56 12.72 6.36
C GLY A 260 15.24 11.57 7.11
N PRO A 261 14.99 11.37 8.42
CA PRO A 261 15.58 10.27 9.17
C PRO A 261 15.21 8.89 8.62
N VAL A 262 13.97 8.70 8.16
CA VAL A 262 13.57 7.42 7.55
C VAL A 262 14.25 7.24 6.20
N LEU A 263 14.30 8.27 5.34
CA LEU A 263 15.04 8.21 4.06
C LEU A 263 16.54 7.95 4.27
N GLU A 264 17.14 8.48 5.32
CA GLU A 264 18.56 8.29 5.61
C GLU A 264 18.86 6.84 6.01
N ASN A 265 17.98 6.25 6.83
CA ASN A 265 18.18 4.93 7.43
C ASN A 265 17.40 3.80 6.73
N ALA A 266 16.71 4.09 5.63
CA ALA A 266 15.90 3.10 4.93
C ALA A 266 16.77 1.99 4.34
N ASP A 267 16.30 0.76 4.51
CA ASP A 267 16.90 -0.45 3.95
C ASP A 267 16.39 -0.73 2.53
N ARG A 268 15.23 -0.15 2.18
CA ARG A 268 14.51 -0.46 0.95
C ARG A 268 13.84 0.79 0.38
N PHE A 269 13.88 0.91 -0.94
CA PHE A 269 13.34 2.03 -1.71
C PHE A 269 12.55 1.54 -2.91
N PHE A 270 11.45 2.22 -3.20
CA PHE A 270 10.46 1.83 -4.19
C PHE A 270 9.95 3.05 -4.96
N GLU A 271 9.47 2.84 -6.19
CA GLU A 271 8.78 3.84 -7.00
C GLU A 271 7.63 3.19 -7.78
N LEU A 272 6.51 3.90 -7.85
CA LEU A 272 5.24 3.50 -8.46
C LEU A 272 4.74 4.56 -9.43
#